data_AF-A0A7V8INH4-F1
#
_entry.id   AF-A0A7V8INH4-F1
#
_cell.length_a   1.000
_cell.length_b   1.000
_cell.length_c   1.000
_cell.angle_alpha   90.00
_cell.angle_beta   90.00
_cell.angle_gamma   90.00
#
_symmetry.space_group_name_H-M   'P 1'
#
loop_
_entity.id
_entity.type
_entity.pdbx_description
1 polymer ?
#
loop_
_entity_poly.entity_id
_entity_poly.type
_entity_poly.pdbx_seq_one_letter_code
_entity_poly.pdbx_strand_id
1 'polypeptide(L)' 'MEVHEKCRTVTVKNIPAGLYDHLKKVARSNRRSISSEIIVCLERALNRRQSPVEEAVEQARQIRGMTS' A
#
# COMPACT_ATOMS: atom_id res chain seq x y z
N MET A 1 6.96 -15.03 -17.09
CA MET A 1 7.21 -14.27 -15.85
C MET A 1 6.21 -14.76 -14.82
N GLU A 2 6.62 -15.69 -13.97
CA GLU A 2 5.80 -16.13 -12.84
C GLU A 2 5.90 -15.06 -11.75
N VAL A 3 4.87 -14.23 -11.64
CA VAL A 3 4.70 -13.36 -10.47
C VAL A 3 4.29 -14.26 -9.31
N HIS A 4 5.28 -14.78 -8.58
CA HIS A 4 5.01 -15.43 -7.30
C HIS A 4 4.47 -14.37 -6.33
N GLU A 5 3.15 -14.32 -6.19
CA GLU A 5 2.49 -13.51 -5.18
C GLU A 5 2.83 -14.09 -3.81
N LYS A 6 3.81 -13.47 -3.14
CA LYS A 6 4.27 -13.92 -1.82
C LYS A 6 3.40 -13.27 -0.75
N CYS A 7 2.36 -13.99 -0.31
CA CYS A 7 1.57 -13.61 0.86
C CYS A 7 2.46 -13.58 2.11
N ARG A 8 2.60 -12.39 2.70
CA ARG A 8 3.30 -12.17 3.96
C ARG A 8 2.32 -11.66 5.01
N THR A 9 2.32 -12.30 6.18
CA THR A 9 1.53 -11.87 7.32
C THR A 9 2.33 -10.85 8.13
N VAL A 10 1.71 -9.70 8.42
CA VAL A 10 2.29 -8.66 9.28
C VAL A 10 1.36 -8.45 10.47
N THR A 11 1.94 -8.52 11.67
CA THR A 11 1.21 -8.24 12.92
C THR A 11 1.49 -6.82 13.36
N VAL A 12 0.45 -5.99 13.37
CA VAL A 12 0.53 -4.62 13.90
C VAL A 12 0.15 -4.63 15.37
N LYS A 13 1.11 -4.31 16.25
CA LYS A 13 0.88 -4.19 17.69
C LYS A 13 0.56 -2.74 18.06
N ASN A 14 -0.12 -2.54 19.20
CA ASN A 14 -0.40 -1.22 19.78
C ASN A 14 -1.29 -0.31 18.91
N ILE A 15 -2.30 -0.87 18.23
CA ILE A 15 -3.29 -0.07 17.51
C ILE A 15 -4.20 0.63 18.53
N PRO A 16 -4.33 1.97 18.51
CA PRO A 16 -5.26 2.69 19.38
C PRO A 16 -6.68 2.19 19.18
N ALA A 17 -7.46 2.03 20.26
CA ALA A 17 -8.82 1.48 20.19
C ALA A 17 -9.72 2.24 19.21
N GLY A 18 -9.62 3.58 19.17
CA GLY A 18 -10.36 4.40 18.21
C GLY A 18 -9.97 4.15 16.75
N LEU A 19 -8.70 3.82 16.48
CA LEU A 19 -8.24 3.49 15.13
C LEU A 19 -8.73 2.10 14.71
N TYR A 20 -8.75 1.13 15.62
CA TYR A 20 -9.30 -0.19 15.35
C TYR A 20 -10.81 -0.13 15.05
N ASP A 21 -11.58 0.64 15.81
CA ASP A 21 -13.02 0.83 15.57
C ASP A 21 -13.28 1.49 14.21
N HIS A 22 -12.48 2.50 13.86
CA HIS A 22 -12.54 3.13 12.56
C HIS A 22 -12.22 2.13 11.42
N LEU A 23 -11.14 1.35 11.54
CA LEU A 23 -10.79 0.30 10.58
C LEU A 23 -11.93 -0.73 10.43
N LYS A 24 -12.57 -1.13 11.53
CA LYS A 24 -13.71 -2.05 11.51
C LYS A 24 -14.91 -1.48 10.78
N LYS A 25 -15.25 -0.20 11.00
CA LYS A 25 -16.34 0.50 10.29
C LYS A 25 -16.08 0.57 8.79
N VAL A 26 -14.87 0.98 8.40
CA VAL A 26 -14.49 1.11 6.99
C VAL A 26 -14.47 -0.27 6.31
N ALA A 27 -13.88 -1.28 6.95
CA ALA A 27 -13.86 -2.64 6.43
C ALA A 27 -15.27 -3.19 6.20
N ARG A 28 -16.20 -2.96 7.14
CA ARG A 28 -17.62 -3.36 6.99
C ARG A 28 -18.30 -2.61 5.84
N SER A 29 -18.02 -1.31 5.70
CA SER A 29 -18.55 -0.50 4.59
C SER A 29 -18.05 -1.00 3.24
N ASN A 30 -16.78 -1.41 3.15
CA ASN A 30 -16.14 -1.93 1.95
C ASN A 30 -16.41 -3.42 1.72
N ARG A 31 -17.15 -4.10 2.61
CA ARG A 31 -17.38 -5.56 2.61
C ARG A 31 -16.07 -6.36 2.55
N ARG A 32 -15.03 -5.87 3.23
CA ARG A 32 -13.69 -6.48 3.30
C ARG A 32 -13.38 -6.92 4.73
N SER A 33 -12.44 -7.83 4.87
CA SER A 33 -11.87 -8.14 6.18
C SER A 33 -11.00 -6.98 6.67
N ILE A 34 -10.84 -6.86 7.98
CA ILE A 34 -9.98 -5.82 8.58
C ILE A 34 -8.55 -5.94 8.06
N SER A 35 -8.02 -7.16 7.87
CA SER A 35 -6.69 -7.38 7.30
C SER A 35 -6.57 -6.83 5.89
N SER A 36 -7.56 -7.06 5.02
CA SER A 36 -7.56 -6.53 3.65
C SER A 36 -7.70 -5.01 3.65
N GLU A 37 -8.49 -4.43 4.56
CA GLU A 37 -8.60 -2.97 4.70
C GLU A 37 -7.28 -2.35 5.17
N ILE A 38 -6.56 -2.99 6.09
CA ILE A 38 -5.24 -2.55 6.54
C ILE A 38 -4.24 -2.58 5.38
N ILE A 39 -4.25 -3.64 4.54
CA ILE A 39 -3.40 -3.71 3.35
C ILE A 39 -3.71 -2.53 2.42
N VAL A 40 -4.97 -2.28 2.10
CA VAL A 40 -5.37 -1.17 1.21
C VAL A 40 -5.00 0.19 1.80
N CYS A 41 -5.14 0.36 3.12
CA CYS A 41 -4.75 1.59 3.79
C CYS A 41 -3.23 1.79 3.75
N LEU A 42 -2.45 0.71 3.92
CA LEU A 42 -1.00 0.71 3.79
C LEU A 42 -0.59 1.01 2.35
N GLU A 43 -1.17 0.35 1.36
CA GLU A 43 -0.93 0.60 -0.07
C GLU A 43 -1.20 2.07 -0.39
N ARG A 44 -2.37 2.61 0.01
CA ARG A 44 -2.69 4.03 -0.21
C ARG A 44 -1.72 4.97 0.49
N ALA A 45 -1.32 4.67 1.72
CA ALA A 45 -0.41 5.53 2.49
C ALA A 45 1.03 5.49 1.96
N LEU A 46 1.50 4.32 1.53
CA LEU A 46 2.83 4.12 0.94
C LEU A 46 2.90 4.67 -0.48
N ASN A 47 1.86 4.45 -1.29
CA ASN A 47 1.75 4.96 -2.65
C ASN A 47 1.54 6.49 -2.67
N ARG A 48 0.92 7.08 -1.64
CA ARG A 48 0.94 8.55 -1.43
C ARG A 48 2.31 9.10 -1.01
N ARG A 49 3.17 8.27 -0.41
CA ARG A 49 4.51 8.66 0.08
C ARG A 49 5.60 8.50 -0.96
N GLN A 50 5.41 7.65 -1.96
CA GLN A 50 6.18 7.71 -3.20
C GLN A 50 5.73 8.98 -3.90
N SER A 51 6.41 10.09 -3.61
CA SER A 51 6.09 11.37 -4.24
C SER A 51 6.12 11.16 -5.75
N PRO A 52 5.09 11.60 -6.49
CA PRO A 52 5.03 11.46 -7.95
C PRO A 52 6.26 12.08 -8.66
N VAL A 53 7.00 12.94 -7.96
CA VAL A 53 8.27 13.52 -8.41
C VAL A 53 9.41 12.49 -8.45
N GLU A 54 9.55 11.64 -7.43
CA GLU A 54 10.61 10.61 -7.42
C GLU A 54 10.33 9.53 -8.47
N GLU A 55 9.08 9.09 -8.59
CA GLU A 55 8.67 8.18 -9.66
C GLU A 55 8.87 8.81 -11.05
N ALA A 56 8.49 10.08 -11.25
CA ALA A 56 8.72 10.76 -12.53
C ALA A 56 10.21 10.89 -12.87
N VAL A 57 11.08 11.12 -11.87
CA VAL A 57 12.54 11.20 -12.06
C VAL A 57 13.12 9.82 -12.39
N GLU A 58 12.69 8.75 -11.71
CA GLU A 58 13.12 7.39 -12.03
C GLU A 58 12.66 6.95 -13.42
N GLN A 59 11.40 7.22 -13.79
CA GLN A 59 10.89 6.97 -15.14
C GLN A 59 11.70 7.74 -16.20
N ALA A 60 11.99 9.03 -15.97
CA ALA A 60 12.80 9.83 -16.88
C ALA A 60 14.24 9.30 -17.01
N ARG A 61 14.83 8.77 -15.93
CA ARG A 61 16.15 8.11 -15.96
C ARG A 61 16.12 6.81 -16.76
N GLN A 62 15.07 6.00 -16.57
CA GLN A 62 14.91 4.73 -17.28
C GLN A 62 14.76 4.94 -18.79
N ILE A 63 13.97 5.94 -19.21
CA ILE A 63 13.79 6.29 -20.63
C ILE A 63 15.11 6.76 -21.26
N ARG A 64 15.90 7.56 -20.53
CA ARG A 64 17.20 8.07 -21.02
C ARG A 64 18.26 6.98 -21.17
N GLY A 65 18.20 5.93 -20.34
CA GLY A 65 19.08 4.77 -20.46
C GLY A 65 18.76 3.86 -21.65
N MET A 66 17.54 3.94 -22.19
CA MET A 66 17.13 3.17 -23.38
C MET A 66 17.51 3.86 -24.70
N THR A 67 17.88 5.14 -24.66
CA THR A 67 18.22 5.95 -25.84
C THR A 67 19.72 6.22 -25.98
N SER A 68 20.59 5.36 -25.42
CA SER A 68 22.06 5.44 -25.57
C SER A 68 22.65 4.14 -26.08
#